data_AF-F4R8L4-F1
#
_entry.id   AF-F4R8L4-F1
#
_cell.length_a   1.000
_cell.length_b   1.000
_cell.length_c   1.000
_cell.angle_alpha   90.00
_cell.angle_beta   90.00
_cell.angle_gamma   90.00
#
_symmetry.space_group_name_H-M   'P 1'
#
loop_
_entity.id
_entity.type
_entity.pdbx_description
1 polymer ?
#
loop_
_entity_poly.entity_id
_entity_poly.type
_entity_poly.pdbx_seq_one_letter_code
_entity_poly.pdbx_strand_id
1 'polypeptide(L)'
;MQLQRIHKRFHDLESRLRWVEQNYDMLSKTFQEDDSVWEDASSTGNIARFIKTSQEVKFMAEECTKQCMKDRNWRRDFAFFNTGGDIISDITSKSMQPATDSLGIRSPVGPEMAISGDASSGACWAFPGAVGQIGIRLRRRIVVQAVTIEHIGAKLAQNEIASAPKDFELYGIEGDGEDAANLLLLQGFYNITGPSTMQTFEVKEANFQSAHQKVVLKITSNHGNPEFTCLYRVRVHGKEA
;
A
#
# COMPACT_ATOMS: atom_id res chain seq x y z
N MET A 1 -31.44 10.26 -2.18
CA MET A 1 -31.30 9.40 -0.98
C MET A 1 -29.86 8.98 -0.66
N GLN A 2 -29.05 8.47 -1.60
CA GLN A 2 -27.68 8.02 -1.29
C GLN A 2 -26.72 9.16 -0.91
N LEU A 3 -26.74 10.29 -1.62
CA LEU A 3 -25.94 11.49 -1.31
C LEU A 3 -26.22 12.06 0.09
N GLN A 4 -27.48 12.06 0.53
CA GLN A 4 -27.85 12.51 1.88
C GLN A 4 -27.34 11.55 2.97
N ARG A 5 -27.30 10.24 2.70
CA ARG A 5 -26.72 9.25 3.62
C ARG A 5 -25.19 9.40 3.73
N ILE A 6 -24.53 9.69 2.61
CA ILE A 6 -23.08 9.96 2.58
C ILE A 6 -22.78 11.26 3.33
N HIS A 7 -23.56 12.33 3.09
CA HIS A 7 -23.40 13.60 3.77
C HIS A 7 -23.63 13.49 5.29
N LYS A 8 -24.62 12.71 5.72
CA LYS A 8 -24.87 12.42 7.14
C LYS A 8 -23.72 11.65 7.78
N ARG A 9 -23.17 10.64 7.09
CA ARG A 9 -22.01 9.88 7.57
C ARG A 9 -20.74 10.73 7.63
N PHE A 10 -20.56 11.63 6.67
CA PHE A 10 -19.45 12.58 6.66
C PHE A 10 -19.52 13.51 7.88
N HIS A 11 -20.69 14.08 8.16
CA HIS A 11 -20.88 14.93 9.33
C HIS A 11 -20.70 14.19 10.66
N ASP A 12 -21.15 12.94 10.75
CA ASP A 12 -20.94 12.10 11.93
C ASP A 12 -19.45 11.81 12.18
N LEU A 13 -18.72 11.44 11.14
CA LEU A 13 -17.27 11.21 11.20
C LEU A 13 -16.51 12.48 11.59
N GLU A 14 -16.85 13.62 11.01
CA GLU A 14 -16.21 14.90 11.31
C GLU A 14 -16.47 15.34 12.77
N SER A 15 -17.64 15.05 13.30
CA SER A 15 -17.99 15.35 14.70
C SER A 15 -17.23 14.46 15.69
N ARG A 16 -17.03 13.19 15.34
CA ARG A 16 -16.22 12.26 16.13
C ARG A 16 -14.74 12.60 16.07
N LEU A 17 -14.24 13.05 14.91
CA LEU A 17 -12.86 13.50 14.75
C LEU A 17 -12.58 14.73 15.63
N ARG A 18 -13.47 15.73 15.58
CA ARG A 18 -13.37 16.93 16.42
C ARG A 18 -13.38 16.60 17.91
N TRP A 19 -14.21 15.64 18.33
CA TRP A 19 -14.22 15.20 19.73
C TRP A 19 -12.88 14.58 20.14
N VAL A 20 -12.28 13.75 19.30
CA VAL A 20 -10.97 13.15 19.58
C VAL A 20 -9.87 14.22 19.64
N GLU A 21 -9.89 15.19 18.73
CA GLU A 21 -8.92 16.31 18.73
C GLU A 21 -9.03 17.17 19.99
N GLN A 22 -10.26 17.48 20.43
CA GLN A 22 -10.50 18.29 21.63
C GLN A 22 -10.16 17.58 22.93
N ASN A 23 -10.21 16.24 22.93
CA ASN A 23 -9.95 15.43 24.12
C ASN A 23 -8.58 14.70 24.06
N TYR A 24 -7.75 15.01 23.06
CA TYR A 24 -6.45 14.38 22.84
C TYR A 24 -5.54 14.47 24.07
N ASP A 25 -5.54 15.61 24.76
CA ASP A 25 -4.66 15.85 25.91
C ASP A 25 -5.07 15.01 27.13
N MET A 26 -6.38 14.88 27.39
CA MET A 26 -6.94 13.98 28.41
C MET A 26 -6.62 12.52 28.08
N LEU A 27 -6.89 12.10 26.84
CA LEU A 27 -6.61 10.75 26.38
C LEU A 27 -5.10 10.44 26.54
N SER A 28 -4.22 11.36 26.12
CA SER A 28 -2.77 11.15 26.20
C SER A 28 -2.28 10.96 27.65
N LYS A 29 -2.84 11.70 28.61
CA LYS A 29 -2.49 11.62 30.03
C LYS A 29 -3.02 10.34 30.68
N THR A 30 -4.23 9.92 30.34
CA THR A 30 -4.80 8.64 30.81
C THR A 30 -3.97 7.42 30.35
N PHE A 31 -3.23 7.53 29.24
CA PHE A 31 -2.38 6.47 28.72
C PHE A 31 -0.88 6.64 29.05
N GLN A 32 -0.50 7.63 29.87
CA GLN A 32 0.88 7.88 30.28
C GLN A 32 1.25 7.33 31.67
N GLU A 33 0.28 6.89 32.48
CA GLU A 33 0.57 6.37 33.82
C GLU A 33 0.83 4.86 33.83
N ASP A 34 2.13 4.55 33.95
CA ASP A 34 2.80 3.36 34.51
C ASP A 34 2.57 1.96 33.89
N ASP A 35 3.54 1.55 33.06
CA ASP A 35 3.83 0.16 32.66
C ASP A 35 4.29 -0.75 33.85
N SER A 36 4.30 -0.27 35.10
CA SER A 36 4.96 -0.95 36.23
C SER A 36 4.04 -1.59 37.29
N VAL A 37 2.71 -1.52 37.16
CA VAL A 37 1.81 -1.79 38.32
C VAL A 37 1.08 -3.16 38.29
N TRP A 38 1.17 -3.99 37.26
CA TRP A 38 0.23 -5.11 37.13
C TRP A 38 0.90 -6.48 36.95
N GLU A 39 1.61 -6.95 37.98
CA GLU A 39 2.14 -8.32 38.04
C GLU A 39 1.21 -9.36 38.68
N ASP A 40 0.02 -8.99 39.18
CA ASP A 40 -0.87 -9.98 39.80
C ASP A 40 -2.35 -9.71 39.52
N ALA A 41 -2.95 -10.53 38.64
CA ALA A 41 -4.32 -11.06 38.80
C ALA A 41 -4.75 -11.83 37.55
N SER A 42 -5.24 -13.05 37.73
CA SER A 42 -5.82 -13.92 36.69
C SER A 42 -7.13 -13.39 36.06
N SER A 43 -7.55 -12.16 36.37
CA SER A 43 -8.65 -11.42 35.72
C SER A 43 -8.18 -10.48 34.59
N THR A 44 -6.87 -10.32 34.41
CA THR A 44 -6.24 -9.37 33.47
C THR A 44 -6.30 -9.78 32.00
N GLY A 45 -6.59 -11.06 31.68
CA GLY A 45 -6.60 -11.54 30.29
C GLY A 45 -7.58 -10.82 29.37
N ASN A 46 -8.74 -10.39 29.89
CA ASN A 46 -9.72 -9.61 29.12
C ASN A 46 -9.31 -8.14 28.97
N ILE A 47 -8.70 -7.54 29.99
CA ILE A 47 -8.28 -6.14 29.98
C ILE A 47 -7.03 -5.98 29.11
N ALA A 48 -6.03 -6.86 29.23
CA ALA A 48 -4.85 -6.88 28.38
C ALA A 48 -5.22 -7.10 26.90
N ARG A 49 -6.19 -7.98 26.61
CA ARG A 49 -6.70 -8.19 25.25
C ARG A 49 -7.46 -6.98 24.72
N PHE A 50 -8.22 -6.28 25.57
CA PHE A 50 -8.91 -5.05 25.21
C PHE A 50 -7.94 -3.89 24.95
N ILE A 51 -6.88 -3.77 25.77
CA ILE A 51 -5.80 -2.79 25.61
C ILE A 51 -5.03 -3.06 24.31
N LYS A 52 -4.67 -4.32 24.03
CA LYS A 52 -4.00 -4.71 22.78
C LYS A 52 -4.86 -4.38 21.56
N THR A 53 -6.14 -4.76 21.58
CA THR A 53 -7.11 -4.41 20.52
C THR A 53 -7.23 -2.89 20.36
N SER A 54 -7.23 -2.12 21.46
CA SER A 54 -7.35 -0.66 21.41
C SER A 54 -6.09 0.02 20.86
N GLN A 55 -4.90 -0.50 21.17
CA GLN A 55 -3.63 -0.06 20.60
C GLN A 55 -3.55 -0.38 19.11
N GLU A 56 -4.03 -1.55 18.69
CA GLU A 56 -4.13 -1.94 17.28
C GLU A 56 -5.12 -1.04 16.53
N VAL A 57 -6.29 -0.74 17.11
CA VAL A 57 -7.28 0.18 16.51
C VAL A 57 -6.75 1.61 16.44
N LYS A 58 -6.06 2.10 17.47
CA LYS A 58 -5.41 3.43 17.45
C LYS A 58 -4.32 3.49 16.37
N PHE A 59 -3.46 2.47 16.30
CA PHE A 59 -2.45 2.37 15.25
C PHE A 59 -3.09 2.35 13.86
N MET A 60 -4.14 1.56 13.65
CA MET A 60 -4.88 1.56 12.38
C MET A 60 -5.52 2.91 12.07
N ALA A 61 -6.11 3.59 13.05
CA ALA A 61 -6.73 4.90 12.85
C ALA A 61 -5.70 5.98 12.52
N GLU A 62 -4.54 5.98 13.20
CA GLU A 62 -3.42 6.88 12.92
C GLU A 62 -2.82 6.60 11.54
N GLU A 63 -2.60 5.34 11.18
CA GLU A 63 -2.11 4.97 9.85
C GLU A 63 -3.11 5.31 8.75
N CYS A 64 -4.42 5.07 8.95
CA CYS A 64 -5.48 5.51 8.05
C CYS A 64 -5.54 7.04 7.92
N THR A 65 -5.33 7.78 8.99
CA THR A 65 -5.34 9.25 8.98
C THR A 65 -4.10 9.79 8.28
N LYS A 66 -2.91 9.22 8.56
CA LYS A 66 -1.68 9.52 7.83
C LYS A 66 -1.81 9.18 6.35
N GLN A 67 -2.44 8.05 6.02
CA GLN A 67 -2.75 7.66 4.64
C GLN A 67 -3.65 8.70 3.97
N CYS A 68 -4.76 9.09 4.62
CA CYS A 68 -5.69 10.08 4.11
C CYS A 68 -5.06 11.49 3.98
N MET A 69 -4.18 11.87 4.91
CA MET A 69 -3.43 13.12 4.87
C MET A 69 -2.28 13.09 3.84
N LYS A 70 -1.64 11.94 3.61
CA LYS A 70 -0.65 11.75 2.53
C LYS A 70 -1.32 11.72 1.15
N ASP A 71 -2.52 11.17 1.07
CA ASP A 71 -3.37 11.24 -0.14
C ASP A 71 -3.80 12.68 -0.45
N ARG A 72 -3.81 13.60 0.55
CA ARG A 72 -3.97 15.05 0.32
C ARG A 72 -2.74 15.71 -0.31
N ASN A 73 -1.58 15.06 -0.40
CA ASN A 73 -0.45 15.54 -1.22
C ASN A 73 -0.73 15.27 -2.71
N TRP A 74 -1.81 15.87 -3.25
CA TRP A 74 -2.13 16.25 -4.64
C TRP A 74 -1.73 15.37 -5.85
N ARG A 75 -1.16 14.18 -5.67
CA ARG A 75 -0.66 13.36 -6.77
C ARG A 75 -1.71 12.33 -7.14
N ARG A 76 -2.45 12.62 -8.21
CA ARG A 76 -3.42 11.69 -8.83
C ARG A 76 -2.74 10.35 -9.07
N ASP A 77 -3.40 9.26 -8.68
CA ASP A 77 -2.99 7.90 -9.00
C ASP A 77 -3.58 7.51 -10.36
N PHE A 78 -2.71 7.38 -11.36
CA PHE A 78 -3.07 6.99 -12.72
C PHE A 78 -3.06 5.47 -12.93
N ALA A 79 -2.51 4.71 -11.97
CA ALA A 79 -2.48 3.26 -11.99
C ALA A 79 -3.75 2.64 -11.35
N PHE A 80 -4.51 3.43 -10.58
CA PHE A 80 -5.65 2.94 -9.81
C PHE A 80 -6.70 2.24 -10.68
N PHE A 81 -6.98 0.98 -10.36
CA PHE A 81 -7.86 0.10 -11.13
C PHE A 81 -9.26 0.69 -11.31
N ASN A 82 -9.86 1.16 -10.21
CA ASN A 82 -11.23 1.67 -10.20
C ASN A 82 -11.41 3.00 -10.95
N THR A 83 -10.33 3.68 -11.35
CA THR A 83 -10.39 4.88 -12.19
C THR A 83 -9.88 4.67 -13.60
N GLY A 84 -9.56 3.43 -13.98
CA GLY A 84 -9.21 3.03 -15.36
C GLY A 84 -7.75 2.69 -15.58
N GLY A 85 -6.96 2.49 -14.52
CA GLY A 85 -5.71 1.74 -14.63
C GLY A 85 -5.99 0.25 -14.85
N ASP A 86 -5.06 -0.46 -15.49
CA ASP A 86 -5.26 -1.86 -15.88
C ASP A 86 -3.93 -2.63 -15.92
N ILE A 87 -3.99 -3.94 -15.78
CA ILE A 87 -2.81 -4.81 -15.82
C ILE A 87 -2.48 -5.21 -17.26
N ILE A 88 -1.19 -5.27 -17.59
CA ILE A 88 -0.70 -5.82 -18.85
C ILE A 88 -0.17 -7.22 -18.57
N SER A 89 -1.03 -8.22 -18.74
CA SER A 89 -0.76 -9.61 -18.34
C SER A 89 0.49 -10.20 -18.99
N ASP A 90 0.77 -9.90 -20.27
CA ASP A 90 1.88 -10.46 -21.04
C ASP A 90 3.27 -10.12 -20.48
N ILE A 91 3.36 -9.01 -19.75
CA ILE A 91 4.61 -8.53 -19.13
C ILE A 91 4.50 -8.49 -17.60
N THR A 92 3.51 -9.15 -17.02
CA THR A 92 3.34 -9.28 -15.57
C THR A 92 3.73 -10.67 -15.12
N SER A 93 4.49 -10.77 -14.02
CA SER A 93 4.89 -12.05 -13.46
C SER A 93 3.67 -12.90 -13.07
N LYS A 94 3.83 -14.21 -13.08
CA LYS A 94 2.76 -15.12 -12.66
C LYS A 94 2.49 -14.95 -11.16
N SER A 95 1.22 -14.85 -10.79
CA SER A 95 0.82 -14.88 -9.38
C SER A 95 1.18 -16.20 -8.73
N MET A 96 1.53 -16.15 -7.45
CA MET A 96 1.62 -17.35 -6.62
C MET A 96 0.24 -18.02 -6.55
N GLN A 97 0.18 -19.32 -6.84
CA GLN A 97 -1.08 -20.06 -6.73
C GLN A 97 -1.49 -20.11 -5.26
N PRO A 98 -2.76 -19.83 -4.91
CA PRO A 98 -3.19 -19.92 -3.54
C PRO A 98 -3.18 -21.41 -3.13
N ALA A 99 -2.45 -21.76 -2.07
CA ALA A 99 -2.40 -23.11 -1.48
C ALA A 99 -3.78 -23.61 -1.04
N THR A 100 -4.55 -24.29 -1.90
CA THR A 100 -5.90 -24.86 -1.65
C THR A 100 -6.25 -25.08 -0.17
N ASP A 101 -7.26 -24.34 0.35
CA ASP A 101 -7.90 -24.68 1.62
C ASP A 101 -9.02 -25.69 1.35
N SER A 102 -9.22 -26.59 2.30
CA SER A 102 -10.21 -27.68 2.40
C SER A 102 -11.67 -27.31 2.09
N LEU A 103 -12.01 -26.02 2.02
CA LEU A 103 -13.36 -25.50 1.72
C LEU A 103 -13.52 -24.91 0.31
N GLY A 104 -12.48 -24.96 -0.54
CA GLY A 104 -12.63 -24.75 -1.99
C GLY A 104 -12.92 -23.31 -2.46
N ILE A 105 -12.94 -22.30 -1.58
CA ILE A 105 -13.06 -20.89 -1.98
C ILE A 105 -11.70 -20.22 -1.85
N ARG A 106 -11.00 -20.06 -2.98
CA ARG A 106 -9.80 -19.22 -3.11
C ARG A 106 -9.88 -18.47 -4.44
N SER A 107 -10.23 -17.19 -4.41
CA SER A 107 -9.84 -16.31 -5.52
C SER A 107 -8.32 -16.12 -5.42
N PRO A 108 -7.53 -16.46 -6.44
CA PRO A 108 -6.17 -15.94 -6.53
C PRO A 108 -6.26 -14.41 -6.46
N VAL A 109 -5.57 -13.81 -5.51
CA VAL A 109 -5.46 -12.36 -5.45
C VAL A 109 -4.50 -11.97 -6.59
N GLY A 110 -5.08 -11.59 -7.73
CA GLY A 110 -4.36 -11.27 -8.96
C GLY A 110 -3.54 -9.98 -8.86
N PRO A 111 -2.72 -9.67 -9.88
CA PRO A 111 -1.95 -8.43 -9.95
C PRO A 111 -2.80 -7.16 -9.86
N GLU A 112 -4.09 -7.24 -10.22
CA GLU A 112 -5.06 -6.16 -10.07
C GLU A 112 -5.17 -5.67 -8.63
N MET A 113 -4.84 -6.53 -7.65
CA MET A 113 -4.87 -6.14 -6.24
C MET A 113 -3.85 -5.05 -5.90
N ALA A 114 -2.65 -5.15 -6.48
CA ALA A 114 -1.60 -4.16 -6.27
C ALA A 114 -2.00 -2.76 -6.78
N ILE A 115 -3.07 -2.63 -7.57
CA ILE A 115 -3.59 -1.35 -8.06
C ILE A 115 -5.05 -1.05 -7.62
N SER A 116 -5.65 -1.87 -6.75
CA SER A 116 -7.06 -1.75 -6.33
C SER A 116 -7.25 -1.09 -4.96
N GLY A 117 -6.21 -1.03 -4.13
CA GLY A 117 -6.13 -0.11 -2.99
C GLY A 117 -6.79 -0.54 -1.68
N ASP A 118 -7.14 -1.80 -1.51
CA ASP A 118 -7.52 -2.40 -0.24
C ASP A 118 -6.27 -2.80 0.56
N ALA A 119 -5.63 -1.84 1.24
CA ALA A 119 -4.48 -2.09 2.11
C ALA A 119 -4.80 -2.92 3.38
N SER A 120 -5.82 -3.79 3.33
CA SER A 120 -6.14 -4.77 4.37
C SER A 120 -5.10 -5.88 4.43
N SER A 121 -4.90 -6.46 5.62
CA SER A 121 -4.06 -7.65 5.80
C SER A 121 -4.58 -8.81 4.92
N GLY A 122 -3.66 -9.45 4.19
CA GLY A 122 -3.98 -10.54 3.24
C GLY A 122 -4.41 -10.12 1.83
N ALA A 123 -4.51 -8.83 1.54
CA ALA A 123 -4.90 -8.31 0.22
C ALA A 123 -3.69 -7.82 -0.61
N CYS A 124 -2.60 -8.59 -0.65
CA CYS A 124 -1.45 -8.29 -1.51
C CYS A 124 -1.38 -9.24 -2.70
N TRP A 125 -0.82 -8.75 -3.80
CA TRP A 125 -0.45 -9.60 -4.92
C TRP A 125 0.91 -10.25 -4.63
N ALA A 126 0.93 -11.58 -4.56
CA ALA A 126 2.15 -12.36 -4.36
C ALA A 126 2.66 -12.97 -5.67
N PHE A 127 3.98 -12.91 -5.89
CA PHE A 127 4.66 -13.61 -6.98
C PHE A 127 5.82 -14.47 -6.44
N PRO A 128 6.16 -15.59 -7.08
CA PRO A 128 7.18 -16.51 -6.57
C PRO A 128 8.59 -15.90 -6.65
N GLY A 129 9.37 -16.13 -5.60
CA GLY A 129 10.74 -15.64 -5.46
C GLY A 129 10.87 -14.15 -5.13
N ALA A 130 12.11 -13.65 -5.18
CA ALA A 130 12.46 -12.27 -4.85
C ALA A 130 12.42 -11.30 -6.05
N VAL A 131 12.28 -11.82 -7.27
CA VAL A 131 12.36 -11.05 -8.52
C VAL A 131 11.06 -11.23 -9.30
N GLY A 132 10.46 -10.13 -9.71
CA GLY A 132 9.21 -10.14 -10.46
C GLY A 132 8.89 -8.75 -11.02
N GLN A 133 7.83 -8.65 -11.80
CA GLN A 133 7.43 -7.38 -12.40
C GLN A 133 5.92 -7.30 -12.59
N ILE A 134 5.40 -6.08 -12.52
CA ILE A 134 4.01 -5.75 -12.82
C ILE A 134 3.95 -4.73 -13.94
N GLY A 135 3.28 -5.10 -15.04
CA GLY A 135 2.98 -4.22 -16.14
C GLY A 135 1.66 -3.49 -15.89
N ILE A 136 1.67 -2.17 -15.94
CA ILE A 136 0.51 -1.33 -15.64
C ILE A 136 0.24 -0.42 -16.84
N ARG A 137 -0.97 -0.50 -17.38
CA ARG A 137 -1.54 0.48 -18.30
C ARG A 137 -2.22 1.56 -17.47
N LEU A 138 -1.69 2.76 -17.52
CA LEU A 138 -2.21 3.93 -16.86
C LEU A 138 -3.48 4.42 -17.56
N ARG A 139 -4.38 5.03 -16.77
CA ARG A 139 -5.62 5.63 -17.26
C ARG A 139 -5.39 6.64 -18.39
N ARG A 140 -4.29 7.40 -18.31
CA ARG A 140 -3.90 8.44 -19.27
C ARG A 140 -2.41 8.30 -19.55
N ARG A 141 -1.98 8.80 -20.71
CA ARG A 141 -0.56 9.02 -21.00
C ARG A 141 -0.07 10.20 -20.14
N ILE A 142 0.98 9.99 -19.37
CA ILE A 142 1.51 11.00 -18.44
C ILE A 142 3.03 11.07 -18.51
N VAL A 143 3.59 12.23 -18.22
CA VAL A 143 4.99 12.34 -17.77
C VAL A 143 5.04 11.86 -16.33
N VAL A 144 5.64 10.69 -16.11
CA VAL A 144 5.72 10.05 -14.80
C VAL A 144 6.67 10.83 -13.91
N GLN A 145 6.20 11.25 -12.74
CA GLN A 145 6.96 12.06 -11.79
C GLN A 145 7.29 11.31 -10.50
N ALA A 146 6.47 10.34 -10.11
CA ALA A 146 6.76 9.51 -8.95
C ALA A 146 6.02 8.17 -8.98
N VAL A 147 6.54 7.21 -8.22
CA VAL A 147 5.84 5.99 -7.86
C VAL A 147 5.71 5.91 -6.34
N THR A 148 4.56 5.44 -5.86
CA THR A 148 4.36 5.12 -4.45
C THR A 148 4.20 3.62 -4.29
N ILE A 149 4.96 3.03 -3.38
CA ILE A 149 4.87 1.62 -3.01
C ILE A 149 4.41 1.54 -1.56
N GLU A 150 3.43 0.68 -1.29
CA GLU A 150 2.93 0.42 0.05
C GLU A 150 3.13 -1.05 0.42
N HIS A 151 3.36 -1.29 1.71
CA HIS A 151 3.34 -2.62 2.32
C HIS A 151 2.73 -2.55 3.71
N ILE A 152 2.18 -3.65 4.22
CA ILE A 152 1.77 -3.69 5.63
C ILE A 152 2.98 -3.45 6.55
N GLY A 153 2.79 -2.65 7.59
CA GLY A 153 3.87 -2.33 8.53
C GLY A 153 4.32 -3.56 9.33
N ALA A 154 5.58 -3.54 9.78
CA ALA A 154 6.21 -4.68 10.48
C ALA A 154 5.38 -5.19 11.68
N LYS A 155 4.70 -4.29 12.40
CA LYS A 155 3.84 -4.64 13.55
C LYS A 155 2.62 -5.49 13.17
N LEU A 156 2.08 -5.29 11.96
CA LEU A 156 0.90 -5.99 11.47
C LEU A 156 1.26 -7.23 10.64
N ALA A 157 2.50 -7.32 10.16
CA ALA A 157 2.93 -8.35 9.23
C ALA A 157 3.12 -9.74 9.85
N GLN A 158 3.04 -9.92 11.18
CA GLN A 158 3.08 -11.22 11.86
C GLN A 158 4.12 -12.21 11.27
N ASN A 159 5.31 -11.71 10.93
CA ASN A 159 6.48 -12.40 10.29
C ASN A 159 6.59 -12.35 8.75
N GLU A 160 5.65 -11.77 8.04
CA GLU A 160 5.69 -11.66 6.57
C GLU A 160 6.39 -10.39 6.06
N ILE A 161 6.92 -9.53 6.94
CA ILE A 161 7.58 -8.28 6.50
C ILE A 161 8.79 -8.53 5.58
N ALA A 162 9.41 -9.71 5.66
CA ALA A 162 10.51 -10.13 4.78
C ALA A 162 10.08 -10.33 3.32
N SER A 163 8.78 -10.53 3.04
CA SER A 163 8.25 -10.62 1.67
C SER A 163 8.04 -9.26 1.02
N ALA A 164 8.26 -8.16 1.74
CA ALA A 164 8.15 -6.84 1.15
C ALA A 164 9.17 -6.66 0.02
N PRO A 165 8.85 -5.90 -1.03
CA PRO A 165 9.83 -5.53 -2.04
C PRO A 165 10.96 -4.73 -1.39
N LYS A 166 12.18 -4.85 -1.93
CA LYS A 166 13.36 -4.13 -1.45
C LYS A 166 13.91 -3.24 -2.56
N ASP A 167 14.73 -3.78 -3.45
CA ASP A 167 15.26 -3.03 -4.59
C ASP A 167 14.28 -3.13 -5.77
N PHE A 168 14.09 -2.03 -6.48
CA PHE A 168 13.18 -1.99 -7.62
C PHE A 168 13.57 -0.94 -8.67
N GLU A 169 13.00 -1.11 -9.86
CA GLU A 169 13.21 -0.27 -11.03
C GLU A 169 11.84 0.06 -11.65
N LEU A 170 11.63 1.31 -12.06
CA LEU A 170 10.45 1.73 -12.80
C LEU A 170 10.84 2.05 -14.23
N TYR A 171 10.13 1.47 -15.19
CA TYR A 171 10.30 1.72 -16.60
C TYR A 171 9.03 2.32 -17.21
N GLY A 172 9.20 3.26 -18.15
CA GLY A 172 8.18 3.65 -19.10
C GLY A 172 8.31 2.82 -20.37
N ILE A 173 7.19 2.33 -20.91
CA ILE A 173 7.19 1.64 -22.20
C ILE A 173 6.87 2.66 -23.29
N GLU A 174 7.70 2.68 -24.32
CA GLU A 174 7.47 3.42 -25.56
C GLU A 174 7.17 2.45 -26.71
N GLY A 175 6.35 2.90 -27.66
CA GLY A 175 5.92 2.05 -28.78
C GLY A 175 4.88 0.98 -28.38
N ASP A 176 4.55 0.15 -29.37
CA ASP A 176 3.62 -0.97 -29.26
C ASP A 176 4.19 -2.18 -30.01
N GLY A 177 3.80 -3.40 -29.63
CA GLY A 177 4.22 -4.62 -30.32
C GLY A 177 5.71 -4.95 -30.12
N GLU A 178 6.37 -5.42 -31.18
CA GLU A 178 7.77 -5.85 -31.16
C GLU A 178 8.77 -4.67 -31.02
N ASP A 179 8.36 -3.45 -31.38
CA ASP A 179 9.18 -2.24 -31.28
C ASP A 179 9.13 -1.59 -29.87
N ALA A 180 8.49 -2.25 -28.90
CA ALA A 180 8.34 -1.70 -27.56
C ALA A 180 9.69 -1.58 -26.84
N ALA A 181 10.06 -0.36 -26.47
CA ALA A 181 11.31 -0.07 -25.75
C ALA A 181 11.02 0.31 -24.28
N ASN A 182 11.83 -0.22 -23.36
CA ASN A 182 11.77 0.12 -21.94
C ASN A 182 12.75 1.25 -21.62
N LEU A 183 12.23 2.40 -21.19
CA LEU A 183 13.02 3.52 -20.70
C LEU A 183 13.06 3.51 -19.18
N LEU A 184 14.27 3.44 -18.58
CA LEU A 184 14.43 3.49 -17.12
C LEU A 184 14.09 4.88 -16.59
N LEU A 185 13.07 4.98 -15.73
CA LEU A 185 12.62 6.22 -15.13
C LEU A 185 13.25 6.46 -13.76
N LEU A 186 13.29 5.43 -12.91
CA LEU A 186 13.92 5.51 -11.59
C LEU A 186 14.34 4.13 -11.07
N GLN A 187 15.31 4.13 -10.16
CA GLN A 187 15.64 3.01 -9.30
C GLN A 187 15.42 3.44 -7.85
N GLY A 188 14.93 2.53 -7.02
CA GLY A 188 14.57 2.84 -5.64
C GLY A 188 14.76 1.67 -4.70
N PHE A 189 14.62 1.98 -3.41
CA PHE A 189 14.77 1.06 -2.30
C PHE A 189 13.61 1.25 -1.32
N TYR A 190 12.76 0.24 -1.16
CA TYR A 190 11.69 0.25 -0.17
C TYR A 190 12.22 -0.16 1.21
N ASN A 191 12.08 0.72 2.20
CA ASN A 191 12.65 0.53 3.53
C ASN A 191 11.62 0.03 4.55
N ILE A 192 11.66 -1.25 4.91
CA ILE A 192 10.74 -1.84 5.91
C ILE A 192 10.90 -1.29 7.33
N THR A 193 12.03 -0.65 7.67
CA THR A 193 12.26 0.01 8.96
C THR A 193 11.99 1.52 8.89
N GLY A 194 11.56 2.02 7.73
CA GLY A 194 11.23 3.42 7.52
C GLY A 194 10.05 3.88 8.38
N PRO A 195 9.90 5.21 8.57
CA PRO A 195 8.84 5.79 9.40
C PRO A 195 7.43 5.66 8.79
N SER A 196 7.32 5.12 7.57
CA SER A 196 6.09 5.04 6.79
C SER A 196 6.04 3.75 5.98
N THR A 197 4.90 3.09 6.03
CA THR A 197 4.49 1.93 5.19
C THR A 197 4.18 2.32 3.75
N MET A 198 3.86 3.59 3.52
CA MET A 198 3.71 4.20 2.20
C MET A 198 4.98 4.99 1.88
N GLN A 199 5.69 4.62 0.82
CA GLN A 199 6.93 5.29 0.42
C GLN A 199 6.81 5.76 -1.02
N THR A 200 7.04 7.05 -1.24
CA THR A 200 6.98 7.70 -2.55
C THR A 200 8.39 8.01 -3.03
N PHE A 201 8.68 7.68 -4.28
CA PHE A 201 9.97 7.80 -4.92
C PHE A 201 9.84 8.70 -6.14
N GLU A 202 10.61 9.78 -6.17
CA GLU A 202 10.58 10.81 -7.21
C GLU A 202 11.46 10.43 -8.40
N VAL A 203 10.92 10.60 -9.60
CA VAL A 203 11.69 10.54 -10.85
C VAL A 203 12.49 11.83 -10.98
N LYS A 204 13.77 11.73 -11.37
CA LYS A 204 14.62 12.91 -11.61
C LYS A 204 14.09 13.69 -12.82
N GLU A 205 14.13 15.02 -12.75
CA GLU A 205 13.63 15.88 -13.84
C GLU A 205 14.28 15.59 -15.21
N ALA A 206 15.54 15.16 -15.21
CA ALA A 206 16.25 14.74 -16.43
C ALA A 206 15.54 13.59 -17.20
N ASN A 207 14.70 12.81 -16.51
CA ASN A 207 13.97 11.66 -17.04
C ASN A 207 12.50 12.00 -17.39
N PHE A 208 12.11 13.28 -17.38
CA PHE A 208 10.76 13.74 -17.76
C PHE A 208 10.55 13.90 -19.28
N GLN A 209 11.48 13.38 -20.09
CA GLN A 209 11.54 13.67 -21.53
C GLN A 209 10.39 13.05 -22.34
N SER A 210 9.75 12.01 -21.79
CA SER A 210 8.74 11.21 -22.47
C SER A 210 7.52 10.97 -21.58
N ALA A 211 6.35 10.97 -22.21
CA ALA A 211 5.11 10.62 -21.55
C ALA A 211 4.76 9.16 -21.86
N HIS A 212 4.38 8.40 -20.84
CA HIS A 212 4.11 6.97 -20.93
C HIS A 212 2.65 6.69 -20.53
N GLN A 213 1.99 5.81 -21.29
CA GLN A 213 0.72 5.23 -20.88
C GLN A 213 0.90 3.85 -20.26
N LYS A 214 2.01 3.17 -20.57
CA LYS A 214 2.34 1.85 -20.04
C LYS A 214 3.63 1.97 -19.24
N VAL A 215 3.65 1.41 -18.05
CA VAL A 215 4.82 1.37 -17.17
C VAL A 215 5.04 -0.04 -16.65
N VAL A 216 6.28 -0.35 -16.27
CA VAL A 216 6.64 -1.60 -15.62
C VAL A 216 7.36 -1.29 -14.33
N LEU A 217 6.84 -1.77 -13.21
CA LEU A 217 7.57 -1.82 -11.95
C LEU A 217 8.21 -3.19 -11.84
N LYS A 218 9.54 -3.23 -11.85
CA LYS A 218 10.34 -4.43 -11.70
C LYS A 218 10.94 -4.48 -10.31
N ILE A 219 10.59 -5.50 -9.55
CA ILE A 219 11.21 -5.80 -8.26
C ILE A 219 12.44 -6.66 -8.51
N THR A 220 13.60 -6.23 -8.02
CA THR A 220 14.89 -6.90 -8.23
C THR A 220 15.37 -7.63 -6.97
N SER A 221 14.79 -7.33 -5.80
CA SER A 221 15.01 -8.07 -4.56
C SER A 221 13.86 -7.88 -3.56
N ASN A 222 13.81 -8.73 -2.53
CA ASN A 222 12.94 -8.57 -1.36
C ASN A 222 13.76 -8.50 -0.06
N HIS A 223 13.09 -8.42 1.09
CA HIS A 223 13.73 -8.32 2.41
C HIS A 223 14.11 -9.68 3.03
N GLY A 224 14.23 -10.74 2.22
CA GLY A 224 14.79 -12.03 2.63
C GLY A 224 13.82 -13.20 2.67
N ASN A 225 12.58 -13.04 2.19
CA ASN A 225 11.67 -14.17 2.03
C ASN A 225 12.12 -15.05 0.83
N PRO A 226 12.42 -16.35 1.01
CA PRO A 226 12.92 -17.19 -0.06
C PRO A 226 11.83 -17.69 -1.03
N GLU A 227 10.56 -17.66 -0.64
CA GLU A 227 9.45 -18.27 -1.37
C GLU A 227 8.72 -17.29 -2.28
N PHE A 228 8.50 -16.06 -1.81
CA PHE A 228 7.72 -15.06 -2.55
C PHE A 228 8.02 -13.62 -2.16
N THR A 229 7.48 -12.72 -2.96
CA THR A 229 7.40 -11.29 -2.68
C THR A 229 5.94 -10.85 -2.76
N CYS A 230 5.48 -10.04 -1.81
CA CYS A 230 4.13 -9.52 -1.78
C CYS A 230 4.09 -8.01 -1.99
N LEU A 231 3.28 -7.58 -2.94
CA LEU A 231 3.10 -6.19 -3.31
C LEU A 231 1.67 -5.75 -2.94
N TYR A 232 1.55 -4.90 -1.92
CA TYR A 232 0.24 -4.44 -1.44
C TYR A 232 -0.36 -3.37 -2.32
N ARG A 233 0.41 -2.31 -2.60
CA ARG A 233 -0.08 -1.23 -3.47
C ARG A 233 1.03 -0.54 -4.22
N VAL A 234 0.74 -0.24 -5.48
CA VAL A 234 1.53 0.61 -6.37
C VAL A 234 0.63 1.74 -6.84
N ARG A 235 1.16 2.96 -6.78
CA ARG A 235 0.52 4.14 -7.36
C ARG A 235 1.51 4.81 -8.30
N VAL A 236 1.01 5.32 -9.41
CA VAL A 236 1.83 6.02 -10.39
C VAL A 236 1.31 7.44 -10.55
N HIS A 237 2.22 8.39 -10.40
CA HIS A 237 1.92 9.81 -10.31
C HIS A 237 2.62 10.57 -11.42
N GLY A 238 1.98 11.62 -11.93
CA GLY A 238 2.59 12.45 -12.96
C GLY A 238 1.66 13.55 -13.45
N LYS A 239 2.07 14.18 -14.56
CA LYS A 239 1.29 15.19 -15.28
C LYS A 239 0.82 14.63 -16.61
N GLU A 240 -0.44 14.86 -16.95
CA GLU A 240 -0.97 14.53 -18.27
C GLU A 240 -0.19 15.29 -19.33
N ALA A 241 0.11 14.60 -20.44
CA ALA A 241 0.78 15.16 -21.61
C ALA A 241 -0.23 15.83 -22.56
#